data_AF-A0AAV6LP02-F1
#
_entry.id   AF-A0AAV6LP02-F1
#
_cell.length_a   1.000
_cell.length_b   1.000
_cell.length_c   1.000
_cell.angle_alpha   90.00
_cell.angle_beta   90.00
_cell.angle_gamma   90.00
#
_symmetry.space_group_name_H-M   'P 1'
#
loop_
_entity.id
_entity.type
_entity.pdbx_description
1 polymer ?
#
loop_
_entity_poly.entity_id
_entity_poly.type
_entity_poly.pdbx_seq_one_letter_code
_entity_poly.pdbx_strand_id
1 'polypeptide(L)'
;MRKTLGQPIPVVINPETMSIEGKYATSVACAIGLNIRDHAPVRDIGWGDIDFGIRESIIMRVGQMFGLGDYKNDMVVRRVIDIKCQSLYANWKCDLYKHYKDLKKKKVSDIKSRALYPCNPNDWVFMIENVWETKDWKTKSKRGRHARSCLKFNHTSGSLSFAARAAKFIKENHKKQPFAEHFKETHIRHRLGKDVWINDKAKEAHQEIVRITSDVTNPQTEEHASVEVLGKRSGYLKGYGIRKNTKANAMPSQPIPNPEVVALQEKLANHEKVVANHEKAMADQAKMFQHMLMMVVMKSGIDPACIPGLVSCSGNEEDDTLAGEEDDEVGH
;
A
#
# COMPACT_ATOMS: atom_id res chain seq x y z
N MET A 1 -16.61 2.09 -12.18
CA MET A 1 -16.14 3.40 -11.66
C MET A 1 -15.32 4.04 -12.75
N ARG A 2 -15.74 5.19 -13.28
CA ARG A 2 -15.01 5.90 -14.35
C ARG A 2 -14.01 6.87 -13.71
N LYS A 3 -12.84 7.02 -14.33
CA LYS A 3 -11.84 8.05 -13.99
C LYS A 3 -12.54 9.41 -13.94
N THR A 4 -12.31 10.19 -12.90
CA THR A 4 -12.68 11.61 -12.89
C THR A 4 -11.62 12.35 -13.69
N LEU A 5 -11.99 12.83 -14.88
CA LEU A 5 -11.21 13.81 -15.67
C LEU A 5 -9.76 13.39 -16.01
N GLY A 6 -9.53 12.11 -16.29
CA GLY A 6 -8.21 11.60 -16.70
C GLY A 6 -7.21 11.38 -15.56
N GLN A 7 -7.49 11.85 -14.34
CA GLN A 7 -6.63 11.63 -13.18
C GLN A 7 -7.05 10.40 -12.37
N PRO A 8 -6.09 9.69 -11.71
CA PRO A 8 -6.40 8.60 -10.79
C PRO A 8 -7.31 9.07 -9.64
N ILE A 9 -8.22 8.21 -9.21
CA ILE A 9 -9.10 8.50 -8.07
C ILE A 9 -8.23 8.68 -6.80
N PRO A 10 -8.34 9.79 -6.07
CA PRO A 10 -7.51 10.02 -4.90
C PRO A 10 -7.81 9.00 -3.79
N VAL A 11 -6.76 8.49 -3.17
CA VAL A 11 -6.81 7.51 -2.08
C VAL A 11 -6.02 8.02 -0.89
N VAL A 12 -6.57 7.83 0.31
CA VAL A 12 -5.88 8.21 1.55
C VAL A 12 -5.13 6.99 2.07
N ILE A 13 -3.80 7.08 2.09
CA ILE A 13 -2.92 6.12 2.75
C ILE A 13 -2.55 6.71 4.11
N ASN A 14 -3.04 6.08 5.18
CA ASN A 14 -2.80 6.55 6.54
C ASN A 14 -1.63 5.75 7.17
N PRO A 15 -0.48 6.38 7.41
CA PRO A 15 0.70 5.72 7.96
C PRO A 15 0.55 5.38 9.45
N GLU A 16 -0.28 6.12 10.19
CA GLU A 16 -0.50 5.90 11.63
C GLU A 16 -1.38 4.68 11.86
N THR A 17 -2.49 4.56 11.12
CA THR A 17 -3.40 3.42 11.22
C THR A 17 -2.94 2.22 10.39
N MET A 18 -1.89 2.40 9.57
CA MET A 18 -1.37 1.42 8.63
C MET A 18 -2.46 0.89 7.68
N SER A 19 -3.31 1.79 7.18
CA SER A 19 -4.50 1.39 6.41
C SER A 19 -4.86 2.36 5.29
N ILE A 20 -5.67 1.86 4.35
CA ILE A 20 -6.26 2.66 3.28
C ILE A 20 -7.63 3.15 3.76
N GLU A 21 -7.85 4.46 3.75
CA GLU A 21 -9.01 5.11 4.35
C GLU A 21 -9.77 5.98 3.34
N GLY A 22 -10.92 6.50 3.76
CA GLY A 22 -11.76 7.39 2.96
C GLY A 22 -12.80 6.70 2.08
N LYS A 23 -13.53 7.52 1.31
CA LYS A 23 -14.72 7.11 0.53
C LYS A 23 -14.43 5.97 -0.47
N TYR A 24 -13.21 5.90 -0.99
CA TYR A 24 -12.82 4.94 -2.02
C TYR A 24 -12.06 3.73 -1.48
N ALA A 25 -11.84 3.59 -0.17
CA ALA A 25 -11.08 2.49 0.43
C ALA A 25 -11.61 1.10 0.02
N THR A 26 -12.93 0.91 0.04
CA THR A 26 -13.58 -0.34 -0.40
C THR A 26 -13.36 -0.60 -1.88
N SER A 27 -13.44 0.46 -2.70
CA SER A 27 -13.27 0.38 -4.15
C SER A 27 -11.85 -0.05 -4.53
N VAL A 28 -10.86 0.56 -3.89
CA VAL A 28 -9.44 0.19 -4.02
C VAL A 28 -9.23 -1.25 -3.59
N ALA A 29 -9.77 -1.66 -2.44
CA ALA A 29 -9.67 -3.02 -1.94
C ALA A 29 -10.24 -4.06 -2.92
N CYS A 30 -11.37 -3.75 -3.55
CA CYS A 30 -11.97 -4.61 -4.59
C CYS A 30 -11.07 -4.71 -5.83
N ALA A 31 -10.52 -3.58 -6.30
CA ALA A 31 -9.62 -3.56 -7.45
C ALA A 31 -8.31 -4.33 -7.21
N ILE A 32 -7.70 -4.16 -6.03
CA ILE A 32 -6.56 -4.97 -5.58
C ILE A 32 -6.95 -6.45 -5.56
N GLY A 33 -8.09 -6.78 -4.94
CA GLY A 33 -8.55 -8.16 -4.83
C GLY A 33 -8.83 -8.81 -6.18
N LEU A 34 -9.30 -8.07 -7.18
CA LEU A 34 -9.44 -8.57 -8.57
C LEU A 34 -8.07 -8.87 -9.18
N ASN A 35 -7.16 -7.89 -9.19
CA ASN A 35 -5.84 -8.08 -9.78
C ASN A 35 -5.01 -9.18 -9.09
N ILE A 36 -5.15 -9.36 -7.77
CA ILE A 36 -4.52 -10.49 -7.05
C ILE A 36 -5.06 -11.82 -7.58
N ARG A 37 -6.37 -11.93 -7.79
CA ARG A 37 -6.98 -13.19 -8.26
C ARG A 37 -6.62 -13.52 -9.70
N ASP A 38 -6.45 -12.50 -10.53
CA ASP A 38 -6.17 -12.65 -11.96
C ASP A 38 -4.68 -12.87 -12.25
N HIS A 39 -3.77 -12.35 -11.40
CA HIS A 39 -2.35 -12.26 -11.75
C HIS A 39 -1.39 -12.83 -10.70
N ALA A 40 -1.80 -13.00 -9.43
CA ALA A 40 -0.90 -13.55 -8.42
C ALA A 40 -0.90 -15.09 -8.49
N PRO A 41 0.29 -15.73 -8.48
CA PRO A 41 0.35 -17.19 -8.39
C PRO A 41 -0.18 -17.67 -7.04
N VAL A 42 -0.94 -18.76 -7.02
CA VAL A 42 -1.46 -19.35 -5.78
C VAL A 42 -0.56 -20.49 -5.31
N ARG A 43 0.18 -20.26 -4.22
CA ARG A 43 1.16 -21.21 -3.66
C ARG A 43 1.06 -21.27 -2.13
N ASP A 44 1.76 -22.22 -1.49
CA ASP A 44 1.84 -22.32 -0.02
C ASP A 44 2.83 -21.32 0.61
N ILE A 45 2.78 -20.07 0.15
CA ILE A 45 3.61 -18.97 0.64
C ILE A 45 2.74 -17.76 1.00
N GLY A 46 3.31 -16.79 1.72
CA GLY A 46 2.66 -15.52 2.03
C GLY A 46 2.72 -14.54 0.85
N TRP A 47 1.95 -13.46 0.92
CA TRP A 47 2.05 -12.37 -0.06
C TRP A 47 3.47 -11.81 -0.14
N GLY A 48 4.14 -11.62 1.00
CA GLY A 48 5.50 -11.06 1.05
C GLY A 48 6.56 -11.91 0.35
N ASP A 49 6.30 -13.22 0.17
CA ASP A 49 7.20 -14.16 -0.47
C ASP A 49 6.96 -14.29 -1.98
N ILE A 50 5.89 -13.65 -2.50
CA ILE A 50 5.67 -13.55 -3.95
C ILE A 50 6.72 -12.60 -4.52
N ASP A 51 7.24 -12.96 -5.69
CA ASP A 51 8.19 -12.15 -6.45
C ASP A 51 7.75 -10.68 -6.48
N PHE A 52 8.71 -9.79 -6.20
CA PHE A 52 8.41 -8.37 -6.07
C PHE A 52 7.90 -7.77 -7.39
N GLY A 53 8.43 -8.21 -8.54
CA GLY A 53 7.96 -7.74 -9.85
C GLY A 53 6.51 -8.09 -10.13
N ILE A 54 6.05 -9.28 -9.70
CA ILE A 54 4.63 -9.66 -9.77
C ILE A 54 3.79 -8.75 -8.88
N ARG A 55 4.21 -8.53 -7.63
CA ARG A 55 3.49 -7.66 -6.68
C ARG A 55 3.41 -6.22 -7.19
N GLU A 56 4.52 -5.68 -7.67
CA GLU A 56 4.61 -4.34 -8.26
C GLU A 56 3.69 -4.21 -9.47
N SER A 57 3.73 -5.15 -10.41
CA SER A 57 2.85 -5.15 -11.60
C SER A 57 1.36 -5.12 -11.24
N ILE A 58 0.95 -5.89 -10.23
CA ILE A 58 -0.42 -5.88 -9.71
C ILE A 58 -0.81 -4.50 -9.16
N ILE A 59 0.06 -3.89 -8.36
CA ILE A 59 -0.22 -2.57 -7.78
C ILE A 59 -0.19 -1.46 -8.82
N MET A 60 0.71 -1.52 -9.80
CA MET A 60 0.76 -0.56 -10.90
C MET A 60 -0.55 -0.56 -11.72
N ARG A 61 -1.14 -1.73 -11.99
CA ARG A 61 -2.44 -1.82 -12.68
C ARG A 61 -3.55 -1.15 -11.88
N VAL A 62 -3.58 -1.33 -10.56
CA VAL A 62 -4.54 -0.63 -9.70
C VAL A 62 -4.23 0.88 -9.66
N GLY A 63 -2.95 1.26 -9.69
CA GLY A 63 -2.46 2.63 -9.73
C GLY A 63 -2.95 3.45 -10.92
N GLN A 64 -3.26 2.79 -12.05
CA GLN A 64 -3.85 3.45 -13.22
C GLN A 64 -5.26 4.01 -12.96
N MET A 65 -5.95 3.47 -11.96
CA MET A 65 -7.30 3.89 -11.57
C MET A 65 -7.31 4.68 -10.25
N PHE A 66 -6.35 4.44 -9.37
CA PHE A 66 -6.31 4.96 -8.01
C PHE A 66 -4.94 5.56 -7.69
N GLY A 67 -4.90 6.75 -7.08
CA GLY A 67 -3.67 7.42 -6.66
C GLY A 67 -3.07 6.73 -5.42
N LEU A 68 -2.34 5.63 -5.62
CA LEU A 68 -1.74 4.82 -4.55
C LEU A 68 -0.36 5.30 -4.08
N GLY A 69 0.17 6.39 -4.63
CA GLY A 69 1.53 6.87 -4.33
C GLY A 69 2.62 5.97 -4.93
N ASP A 70 3.86 6.18 -4.48
CA ASP A 70 5.03 5.45 -4.98
C ASP A 70 5.22 4.11 -4.26
N TYR A 71 4.56 3.06 -4.76
CA TYR A 71 4.67 1.71 -4.19
C TYR A 71 6.12 1.15 -4.23
N LYS A 72 6.95 1.61 -5.17
CA LYS A 72 8.29 1.07 -5.37
C LYS A 72 9.27 1.64 -4.35
N ASN A 73 9.29 2.96 -4.22
CA ASN A 73 10.32 3.66 -3.44
C ASN A 73 9.82 4.11 -2.05
N ASP A 74 8.53 4.35 -1.88
CA ASP A 74 7.99 4.73 -0.57
C ASP A 74 7.69 3.47 0.28
N MET A 75 8.56 3.24 1.27
CA MET A 75 8.46 2.11 2.18
C MET A 75 7.18 2.09 3.03
N VAL A 76 6.62 3.25 3.35
CA VAL A 76 5.43 3.38 4.18
C VAL A 76 4.21 3.06 3.33
N VAL A 77 4.10 3.66 2.15
CA VAL A 77 3.08 3.34 1.14
C VAL A 77 3.09 1.85 0.81
N ARG A 78 4.27 1.30 0.49
CA ARG A 78 4.44 -0.13 0.20
C ARG A 78 3.94 -1.01 1.34
N ARG A 79 4.29 -0.67 2.58
CA ARG A 79 3.89 -1.44 3.76
C ARG A 79 2.37 -1.45 3.95
N VAL A 80 1.71 -0.30 3.83
CA VAL A 80 0.25 -0.19 3.98
C VAL A 80 -0.46 -1.02 2.91
N ILE A 81 0.00 -0.93 1.66
CA ILE A 81 -0.54 -1.68 0.52
C ILE A 81 -0.29 -3.19 0.71
N ASP A 82 0.93 -3.60 1.07
CA ASP A 82 1.27 -5.01 1.29
C ASP A 82 0.45 -5.65 2.43
N ILE A 83 0.15 -4.91 3.51
CA ILE A 83 -0.76 -5.39 4.57
C ILE A 83 -2.14 -5.70 3.99
N LYS A 84 -2.65 -4.82 3.12
CA LYS A 84 -3.94 -5.03 2.48
C LYS A 84 -3.92 -6.22 1.52
N CYS A 85 -2.88 -6.32 0.68
CA CYS A 85 -2.72 -7.43 -0.25
C CYS A 85 -2.54 -8.77 0.45
N GLN A 86 -1.80 -8.82 1.56
CA GLN A 86 -1.64 -10.03 2.36
C GLN A 86 -2.99 -10.56 2.86
N SER A 87 -3.86 -9.68 3.34
CA SER A 87 -5.21 -10.05 3.77
C SER A 87 -6.08 -10.55 2.61
N LEU A 88 -6.07 -9.84 1.48
CA LEU A 88 -6.84 -10.20 0.29
C LEU A 88 -6.38 -11.53 -0.32
N TYR A 89 -5.07 -11.75 -0.43
CA TYR A 89 -4.48 -12.99 -0.93
C TYR A 89 -4.78 -14.17 0.01
N ALA A 90 -4.69 -13.98 1.33
CA ALA A 90 -5.07 -15.01 2.30
C ALA A 90 -6.56 -15.38 2.19
N ASN A 91 -7.44 -14.40 2.03
CA ASN A 91 -8.87 -14.62 1.82
C ASN A 91 -9.14 -15.38 0.52
N TRP A 92 -8.45 -15.03 -0.56
CA TRP A 92 -8.57 -15.74 -1.83
C TRP A 92 -8.22 -17.23 -1.69
N LYS A 93 -7.09 -17.55 -1.04
CA LYS A 93 -6.73 -18.95 -0.73
C LYS A 93 -7.77 -19.67 0.12
N CYS A 94 -8.43 -18.96 1.04
CA CYS A 94 -9.51 -19.52 1.83
C CYS A 94 -10.73 -19.85 0.98
N ASP A 95 -11.11 -18.98 0.04
CA ASP A 95 -12.26 -19.19 -0.83
C ASP A 95 -12.02 -20.35 -1.82
N LEU A 96 -10.80 -20.45 -2.38
CA LEU A 96 -10.38 -21.61 -3.15
C LEU A 96 -10.50 -22.92 -2.36
N TYR A 97 -10.05 -22.91 -1.11
CA TYR A 97 -10.15 -24.10 -0.27
C TYR A 97 -11.61 -24.46 0.08
N LYS A 98 -12.49 -23.47 0.27
CA LYS A 98 -13.93 -23.71 0.47
C LYS A 98 -14.54 -24.39 -0.77
N HIS A 99 -14.25 -23.86 -1.96
CA HIS A 99 -14.71 -24.44 -3.22
C HIS A 99 -14.24 -25.89 -3.37
N TYR A 100 -12.97 -26.17 -3.10
CA TYR A 100 -12.41 -27.52 -3.11
C TYR A 100 -13.16 -28.46 -2.14
N LYS A 101 -13.42 -28.00 -0.91
CA LYS A 101 -14.19 -28.77 0.07
C LYS A 101 -15.61 -29.07 -0.40
N ASP A 102 -16.25 -28.12 -1.06
CA ASP A 102 -17.61 -28.28 -1.57
C ASP A 102 -17.65 -29.28 -2.72
N LEU A 103 -16.65 -29.26 -3.61
CA LEU A 103 -16.49 -30.28 -4.65
C LEU A 103 -16.28 -31.68 -4.06
N LYS A 104 -15.45 -31.81 -3.02
CA LYS A 104 -15.28 -33.07 -2.27
C LYS A 104 -16.58 -33.54 -1.64
N LYS A 105 -17.33 -32.64 -1.00
CA LYS A 105 -18.63 -32.95 -0.39
C LYS A 105 -19.63 -33.47 -1.42
N LYS A 106 -19.62 -32.88 -2.62
CA LYS A 106 -20.46 -33.28 -3.75
C LYS A 106 -19.95 -34.52 -4.51
N LYS A 107 -18.82 -35.11 -4.09
CA LYS A 107 -18.19 -36.28 -4.74
C LYS A 107 -17.98 -36.10 -6.25
N VAL A 108 -17.58 -34.91 -6.67
CA VAL A 108 -17.26 -34.64 -8.08
C VAL A 108 -16.04 -35.48 -8.47
N SER A 109 -16.15 -36.29 -9.53
CA SER A 109 -15.09 -37.24 -9.93
C SER A 109 -13.82 -36.55 -10.41
N ASP A 110 -13.94 -35.42 -11.13
CA ASP A 110 -12.83 -34.64 -11.63
C ASP A 110 -12.78 -33.27 -10.96
N ILE A 111 -12.18 -33.22 -9.77
CA ILE A 111 -12.02 -31.99 -8.99
C ILE A 111 -10.95 -31.07 -9.60
N LYS A 112 -9.96 -31.66 -10.30
CA LYS A 112 -8.79 -30.94 -10.83
C LYS A 112 -9.14 -30.05 -12.01
N SER A 113 -10.13 -30.40 -12.83
CA SER A 113 -10.63 -29.53 -13.90
C SER A 113 -11.61 -28.45 -13.44
N ARG A 114 -12.04 -28.47 -12.17
CA ARG A 114 -13.09 -27.59 -11.63
C ARG A 114 -12.53 -26.40 -10.87
N ALA A 115 -11.52 -25.75 -11.42
CA ALA A 115 -10.94 -24.54 -10.84
C ALA A 115 -12.00 -23.44 -10.65
N LEU A 116 -11.93 -22.73 -9.53
CA LEU A 116 -12.79 -21.57 -9.30
C LEU A 116 -12.26 -20.38 -10.10
N TYR A 117 -13.04 -19.84 -11.03
CA TYR A 117 -12.67 -18.62 -11.74
C TYR A 117 -12.42 -17.46 -10.75
N PRO A 118 -11.34 -16.66 -10.92
CA PRO A 118 -10.37 -16.64 -12.02
C PRO A 118 -9.05 -17.40 -11.74
N CYS A 119 -9.04 -18.37 -10.83
CA CYS A 119 -7.85 -19.14 -10.48
C CYS A 119 -7.23 -19.82 -11.71
N ASN A 120 -5.92 -19.68 -11.88
CA ASN A 120 -5.19 -20.42 -12.90
C ASN A 120 -5.34 -21.95 -12.66
N PRO A 121 -5.68 -22.74 -13.70
CA PRO A 121 -5.85 -24.20 -13.54
C PRO A 121 -4.61 -24.93 -13.00
N ASN A 122 -3.41 -24.52 -13.38
CA ASN A 122 -2.16 -25.12 -12.88
C ASN A 122 -1.97 -24.83 -11.39
N ASP A 123 -2.29 -23.62 -10.97
CA ASP A 123 -2.24 -23.23 -9.56
C ASP A 123 -3.27 -24.00 -8.73
N TRP A 124 -4.46 -24.19 -9.27
CA TRP A 124 -5.50 -24.99 -8.65
C TRP A 124 -5.06 -26.44 -8.44
N VAL A 125 -4.52 -27.08 -9.47
CA VAL A 125 -3.98 -28.46 -9.39
C VAL A 125 -2.84 -28.52 -8.37
N PHE A 126 -1.90 -27.57 -8.44
CA PHE A 126 -0.79 -27.48 -7.49
C PHE A 126 -1.28 -27.42 -6.04
N MET A 127 -2.27 -26.58 -5.74
CA MET A 127 -2.82 -26.43 -4.38
C MET A 127 -3.51 -27.70 -3.89
N ILE A 128 -4.16 -28.47 -4.76
CA ILE A 128 -4.77 -29.75 -4.38
C ILE A 128 -3.67 -30.77 -4.03
N GLU A 129 -2.75 -30.99 -4.95
CA GLU A 129 -1.78 -32.09 -4.88
C GLU A 129 -0.68 -31.83 -3.84
N ASN A 130 -0.18 -30.60 -3.79
CA ASN A 130 1.02 -30.26 -3.03
C ASN A 130 0.71 -29.53 -1.72
N VAL A 131 -0.54 -29.13 -1.47
CA VAL A 131 -0.90 -28.36 -0.28
C VAL A 131 -2.05 -29.03 0.47
N TRP A 132 -3.27 -29.02 -0.05
CA TRP A 132 -4.46 -29.42 0.71
C TRP A 132 -4.55 -30.91 1.02
N GLU A 133 -3.93 -31.78 0.22
CA GLU A 133 -3.87 -33.21 0.49
C GLU A 133 -2.74 -33.63 1.44
N THR A 134 -1.77 -32.75 1.69
CA THR A 134 -0.63 -33.06 2.56
C THR A 134 -1.04 -33.27 4.01
N LYS A 135 -0.28 -34.12 4.71
CA LYS A 135 -0.49 -34.37 6.15
C LYS A 135 -0.26 -33.12 6.99
N ASP A 136 0.73 -32.32 6.63
CA ASP A 136 1.09 -31.11 7.35
C ASP A 136 -0.01 -30.06 7.28
N TRP A 137 -0.55 -29.82 6.09
CA TRP A 137 -1.66 -28.91 5.90
C TRP A 137 -2.91 -29.38 6.67
N LYS A 138 -3.25 -30.67 6.59
CA LYS A 138 -4.40 -31.25 7.33
C LYS A 138 -4.23 -31.07 8.84
N THR A 139 -3.02 -31.27 9.35
CA THR A 139 -2.67 -31.06 10.76
C THR A 139 -2.81 -29.59 11.15
N LYS A 140 -2.22 -28.68 10.37
CA LYS A 140 -2.32 -27.22 10.56
C LYS A 140 -3.78 -26.75 10.57
N SER A 141 -4.58 -27.25 9.62
CA SER A 141 -6.01 -26.95 9.50
C SER A 141 -6.81 -27.43 10.70
N LYS A 142 -6.57 -28.66 11.19
CA LYS A 142 -7.21 -29.22 12.39
C LYS A 142 -6.87 -28.39 13.63
N ARG A 143 -5.59 -28.07 13.85
CA ARG A 143 -5.14 -27.22 14.96
C ARG A 143 -5.78 -25.83 14.89
N GLY A 144 -5.80 -25.20 13.72
CA GLY A 144 -6.41 -23.89 13.53
C GLY A 144 -7.92 -23.89 13.78
N ARG A 145 -8.63 -24.96 13.42
CA ARG A 145 -10.06 -25.13 13.72
C ARG A 145 -10.31 -25.27 15.21
N HIS A 146 -9.52 -26.11 15.89
CA HIS A 146 -9.59 -26.30 17.34
C HIS A 146 -9.31 -24.99 18.09
N ALA A 147 -8.26 -24.26 17.71
CA ALA A 147 -7.94 -22.97 18.30
C ALA A 147 -9.09 -21.97 18.17
N ARG A 148 -9.77 -21.93 17.00
CA ARG A 148 -10.96 -21.09 16.79
C ARG A 148 -12.16 -21.52 17.64
N SER A 149 -12.38 -22.82 17.85
CA SER A 149 -13.46 -23.30 18.72
C SER A 149 -13.22 -22.98 20.20
N CYS A 150 -11.96 -22.75 20.60
CA CYS A 150 -11.60 -22.36 21.96
C CYS A 150 -11.64 -20.83 22.22
N LEU A 151 -12.09 -20.02 21.25
CA LEU A 151 -12.23 -18.57 21.47
C LEU A 151 -13.31 -18.28 22.52
N LYS A 152 -12.96 -17.46 23.53
CA LYS A 152 -13.87 -17.12 24.64
C LYS A 152 -15.12 -16.37 24.17
N PHE A 153 -14.98 -15.51 23.15
CA PHE A 153 -16.05 -14.73 22.55
C PHE A 153 -15.63 -14.27 21.14
N ASN A 154 -16.61 -14.06 20.27
CA ASN A 154 -16.45 -13.44 18.95
C ASN A 154 -16.83 -11.95 19.05
N HIS A 155 -16.44 -11.13 18.06
CA HIS A 155 -16.91 -9.75 17.93
C HIS A 155 -18.01 -9.62 16.86
N THR A 156 -18.77 -8.53 16.87
CA THR A 156 -19.92 -8.22 15.99
C THR A 156 -19.68 -7.09 15.00
N SER A 157 -18.45 -6.59 14.89
CA SER A 157 -18.09 -5.42 14.06
C SER A 157 -18.34 -5.54 12.54
N GLY A 158 -18.73 -6.72 12.06
CA GLY A 158 -19.05 -6.95 10.65
C GLY A 158 -17.86 -6.64 9.73
N SER A 159 -18.14 -5.97 8.60
CA SER A 159 -17.15 -5.62 7.58
C SER A 159 -16.30 -4.38 7.92
N LEU A 160 -16.66 -3.63 8.95
CA LEU A 160 -15.88 -2.49 9.43
C LEU A 160 -14.75 -3.00 10.32
N SER A 161 -13.50 -2.74 9.91
CA SER A 161 -12.35 -3.02 10.76
C SER A 161 -12.39 -2.16 12.04
N PHE A 162 -11.74 -2.61 13.11
CA PHE A 162 -11.69 -1.83 14.35
C PHE A 162 -11.01 -0.47 14.13
N ALA A 163 -9.98 -0.41 13.29
CA ALA A 163 -9.31 0.84 12.91
C ALA A 163 -10.26 1.80 12.16
N ALA A 164 -11.02 1.30 11.18
CA ALA A 164 -11.99 2.12 10.45
C ALA A 164 -13.11 2.63 11.37
N ARG A 165 -13.55 1.82 12.34
CA ARG A 165 -14.52 2.24 13.36
C ARG A 165 -13.93 3.31 14.28
N ALA A 166 -12.70 3.13 14.75
CA ALA A 166 -12.01 4.12 15.58
C ALA A 166 -11.84 5.46 14.84
N ALA A 167 -11.42 5.43 13.57
CA ALA A 167 -11.30 6.63 12.73
C ALA A 167 -12.65 7.34 12.55
N LYS A 168 -13.74 6.57 12.31
CA LYS A 168 -15.09 7.12 12.22
C LYS A 168 -15.51 7.80 13.54
N PHE A 169 -15.26 7.15 14.68
CA PHE A 169 -15.58 7.71 15.98
C PHE A 169 -14.82 9.01 16.25
N ILE A 170 -13.51 9.06 15.96
CA ILE A 170 -12.69 10.26 16.10
C ILE A 170 -13.22 11.40 15.23
N LYS A 171 -13.62 11.08 13.99
CA LYS A 171 -14.19 12.08 13.08
C LYS A 171 -15.52 12.65 13.58
N GLU A 172 -16.37 11.82 14.18
CA GLU A 172 -17.71 12.23 14.65
C GLU A 172 -17.68 12.92 16.02
N ASN A 173 -16.75 12.54 16.90
CA ASN A 173 -16.74 12.98 18.30
C ASN A 173 -15.54 13.86 18.65
N HIS A 174 -14.61 14.08 17.71
CA HIS A 174 -13.34 14.79 17.90
C HIS A 174 -12.47 14.28 19.05
N LYS A 175 -12.68 13.02 19.48
CA LYS A 175 -11.93 12.36 20.56
C LYS A 175 -11.78 10.86 20.32
N LYS A 176 -10.78 10.24 20.95
CA LYS A 176 -10.58 8.78 20.93
C LYS A 176 -11.72 8.09 21.68
N GLN A 177 -12.21 6.96 21.15
CA GLN A 177 -13.18 6.12 21.85
C GLN A 177 -12.52 5.43 23.05
N PRO A 178 -13.11 5.50 24.26
CA PRO A 178 -12.63 4.74 25.42
C PRO A 178 -12.65 3.23 25.19
N PHE A 179 -11.71 2.50 25.81
CA PHE A 179 -11.58 1.06 25.60
C PHE A 179 -12.86 0.28 25.90
N ALA A 180 -13.45 0.57 27.06
CA ALA A 180 -14.63 -0.13 27.56
C ALA A 180 -15.81 0.01 26.60
N GLU A 181 -16.03 1.22 26.10
CA GLU A 181 -17.08 1.52 25.12
C GLU A 181 -16.84 0.78 23.80
N HIS A 182 -15.61 0.84 23.28
CA HIS A 182 -15.24 0.11 22.06
C HIS A 182 -15.45 -1.41 22.22
N PHE A 183 -15.05 -1.97 23.36
CA PHE A 183 -15.23 -3.38 23.65
C PHE A 183 -16.71 -3.75 23.71
N LYS A 184 -17.53 -2.96 24.40
CA LYS A 184 -18.99 -3.16 24.47
C LYS A 184 -19.61 -3.17 23.09
N GLU A 185 -19.41 -2.12 22.30
CA GLU A 185 -20.00 -1.98 20.96
C GLU A 185 -19.63 -3.13 20.02
N THR A 186 -18.42 -3.66 20.15
CA THR A 186 -17.93 -4.75 19.30
C THR A 186 -18.31 -6.13 19.84
N HIS A 187 -18.94 -6.23 21.03
CA HIS A 187 -19.32 -7.49 21.66
C HIS A 187 -20.80 -7.58 22.05
N ILE A 188 -21.62 -6.66 21.55
CA ILE A 188 -23.08 -6.69 21.62
C ILE A 188 -23.68 -6.95 20.23
N ARG A 189 -24.86 -7.56 20.22
CA ARG A 189 -25.74 -7.68 19.06
C ARG A 189 -26.93 -6.75 19.27
N HIS A 190 -27.16 -5.87 18.32
CA HIS A 190 -28.40 -5.10 18.25
C HIS A 190 -29.48 -5.99 17.62
N ARG A 191 -30.42 -6.49 18.43
CA ARG A 191 -31.56 -7.29 17.94
C ARG A 191 -32.85 -6.66 18.44
N LEU A 192 -33.76 -6.32 17.53
CA LEU A 192 -35.09 -5.79 17.85
C LEU A 192 -35.04 -4.61 18.86
N GLY A 193 -34.10 -3.69 18.64
CA GLY A 193 -33.91 -2.52 19.52
C GLY A 193 -33.30 -2.82 20.90
N LYS A 194 -32.83 -4.05 21.16
CA LYS A 194 -32.15 -4.42 22.40
C LYS A 194 -30.69 -4.78 22.16
N ASP A 195 -29.85 -4.33 23.08
CA ASP A 195 -28.43 -4.66 23.13
C ASP A 195 -28.23 -5.95 23.92
N VAL A 196 -27.82 -7.01 23.22
CA VAL A 196 -27.61 -8.33 23.83
C VAL A 196 -26.13 -8.69 23.71
N TRP A 197 -25.48 -8.97 24.84
CA TRP A 197 -24.10 -9.48 24.85
C TRP A 197 -23.99 -10.78 24.05
N ILE A 198 -22.84 -10.97 23.38
CA ILE A 198 -22.60 -12.18 22.59
C ILE A 198 -22.56 -13.44 23.47
N ASN A 199 -22.03 -13.32 24.69
CA ASN A 199 -22.09 -14.33 25.75
C ASN A 199 -21.72 -13.71 27.12
N ASP A 200 -21.91 -14.46 28.20
CA ASP A 200 -21.62 -14.00 29.56
C ASP A 200 -20.14 -13.66 29.78
N LYS A 201 -19.23 -14.42 29.17
CA LYS A 201 -17.78 -14.16 29.24
C LYS A 201 -17.40 -12.78 28.68
N ALA A 202 -18.09 -12.31 27.64
CA ALA A 202 -17.87 -10.97 27.09
C ALA A 202 -18.42 -9.90 28.04
N LYS A 203 -19.57 -10.14 28.67
CA LYS A 203 -20.14 -9.25 29.68
C LYS A 203 -19.23 -9.11 30.91
N GLU A 204 -18.74 -10.23 31.44
CA GLU A 204 -17.78 -10.29 32.55
C GLU A 204 -16.49 -9.55 32.20
N ALA A 205 -15.92 -9.81 31.00
CA ALA A 205 -14.73 -9.10 30.54
C ALA A 205 -14.95 -7.59 30.45
N HIS A 206 -16.11 -7.14 29.98
CA HIS A 206 -16.44 -5.71 29.95
C HIS A 206 -16.52 -5.12 31.36
N GLN A 207 -17.17 -5.80 32.30
CA GLN A 207 -17.28 -5.33 33.70
C GLN A 207 -15.89 -5.16 34.32
N GLU A 208 -14.99 -6.11 34.06
CA GLU A 208 -13.62 -6.05 34.55
C GLU A 208 -12.82 -4.91 33.89
N ILE A 209 -12.98 -4.70 32.58
CA ILE A 209 -12.37 -3.55 31.89
C ILE A 209 -12.86 -2.25 32.51
N VAL A 210 -14.16 -2.10 32.77
CA VAL A 210 -14.73 -0.91 33.40
C VAL A 210 -14.11 -0.70 34.78
N ARG A 211 -13.99 -1.75 35.60
CA ARG A 211 -13.38 -1.68 36.93
C ARG A 211 -11.95 -1.15 36.90
N ILE A 212 -11.09 -1.73 36.05
CA ILE A 212 -9.68 -1.33 35.94
C ILE A 212 -9.54 0.10 35.37
N THR A 213 -10.38 0.45 34.41
CA THR A 213 -10.32 1.77 33.76
C THR A 213 -10.95 2.88 34.60
N SER A 214 -11.87 2.56 35.53
CA SER A 214 -12.44 3.54 36.47
C SER A 214 -11.49 3.94 37.59
N ASP A 215 -10.50 3.10 37.94
CA ASP A 215 -9.64 3.35 39.10
C ASP A 215 -8.55 4.41 38.87
N VAL A 216 -8.17 4.77 37.62
CA VAL A 216 -7.23 5.89 37.33
C VAL A 216 -7.44 6.46 35.92
N THR A 217 -7.54 7.79 35.80
CA THR A 217 -7.70 8.59 34.56
C THR A 217 -6.51 8.58 33.58
N ASN A 218 -5.58 7.61 33.67
CA ASN A 218 -4.31 7.62 32.95
C ASN A 218 -4.34 6.70 31.71
N PRO A 219 -3.92 7.12 30.49
CA PRO A 219 -3.95 6.31 29.27
C PRO A 219 -3.30 4.92 29.40
N GLN A 220 -2.29 4.74 30.25
CA GLN A 220 -1.66 3.44 30.51
C GLN A 220 -2.61 2.38 31.10
N THR A 221 -3.78 2.77 31.65
CA THR A 221 -4.77 1.83 32.18
C THR A 221 -5.53 1.09 31.08
N GLU A 222 -5.70 1.67 29.88
CA GLU A 222 -6.39 0.99 28.77
C GLU A 222 -5.55 -0.16 28.20
N GLU A 223 -4.24 0.07 28.02
CA GLU A 223 -3.33 -1.02 27.62
C GLU A 223 -3.22 -2.10 28.69
N HIS A 224 -3.16 -1.68 29.96
CA HIS A 224 -3.11 -2.61 31.10
C HIS A 224 -4.39 -3.46 31.18
N ALA A 225 -5.56 -2.84 31.16
CA ALA A 225 -6.85 -3.52 31.18
C ALA A 225 -7.00 -4.50 30.00
N SER A 226 -6.57 -4.11 28.80
CA SER A 226 -6.57 -5.03 27.65
C SER A 226 -5.69 -6.25 27.91
N VAL A 227 -4.48 -6.05 28.42
CA VAL A 227 -3.52 -7.12 28.68
C VAL A 227 -3.98 -8.04 29.80
N GLU A 228 -4.52 -7.49 30.89
CA GLU A 228 -4.98 -8.23 32.05
C GLU A 228 -6.26 -9.02 31.76
N VAL A 229 -7.27 -8.37 31.19
CA VAL A 229 -8.59 -8.99 30.98
C VAL A 229 -8.61 -9.88 29.74
N LEU A 230 -8.04 -9.39 28.64
CA LEU A 230 -8.12 -10.09 27.35
C LEU A 230 -6.88 -10.96 27.10
N GLY A 231 -5.77 -10.70 27.77
CA GLY A 231 -4.50 -11.41 27.62
C GLY A 231 -3.55 -10.76 26.60
N LYS A 232 -2.27 -11.14 26.67
CA LYS A 232 -1.22 -10.65 25.76
C LYS A 232 -1.33 -11.26 24.36
N ARG A 233 -1.07 -10.43 23.33
CA ARG A 233 -0.87 -10.87 21.93
C ARG A 233 0.35 -10.15 21.33
N SER A 234 1.13 -10.86 20.51
CA SER A 234 2.26 -10.27 19.79
C SER A 234 1.77 -9.28 18.71
N GLY A 235 2.39 -8.10 18.65
CA GLY A 235 2.16 -7.07 17.63
C GLY A 235 0.84 -6.29 17.71
N TYR A 236 -0.10 -6.66 18.57
CA TYR A 236 -1.43 -6.04 18.65
C TYR A 236 -1.94 -5.93 20.08
N LEU A 237 -2.66 -4.85 20.38
CA LEU A 237 -3.45 -4.75 21.60
C LEU A 237 -4.81 -5.44 21.36
N LYS A 238 -5.16 -6.38 22.23
CA LYS A 238 -6.36 -7.19 22.04
C LYS A 238 -7.59 -6.34 22.31
N GLY A 239 -8.63 -6.48 21.48
CA GLY A 239 -9.85 -5.67 21.58
C GLY A 239 -9.81 -4.33 20.83
N TYR A 240 -8.64 -3.74 20.58
CA TYR A 240 -8.52 -2.48 19.82
C TYR A 240 -8.30 -2.66 18.32
N GLY A 241 -7.68 -3.77 17.91
CA GLY A 241 -7.31 -3.99 16.50
C GLY A 241 -6.25 -3.01 15.96
N ILE A 242 -5.75 -2.12 16.83
CA ILE A 242 -4.60 -1.25 16.59
C ILE A 242 -3.34 -2.07 16.87
N ARG A 243 -2.37 -2.01 15.95
CA ARG A 243 -1.05 -2.59 16.19
C ARG A 243 -0.46 -1.89 17.40
N LYS A 244 0.22 -2.63 18.27
CA LYS A 244 1.09 -1.96 19.23
C LYS A 244 2.07 -1.16 18.39
N ASN A 245 2.24 0.13 18.68
CA ASN A 245 3.43 0.82 18.24
C ASN A 245 4.59 0.13 18.95
N THR A 246 5.14 -0.93 18.35
CA THR A 246 6.41 -1.54 18.76
C THR A 246 7.59 -0.59 18.50
N LYS A 247 7.31 0.67 18.16
CA LYS A 247 8.25 1.76 17.98
C LYS A 247 7.84 2.87 18.95
N ALA A 248 8.11 2.70 20.24
CA ALA A 248 9.24 3.45 20.80
C ALA A 248 10.60 2.72 20.75
N ASN A 249 10.66 1.38 20.69
CA ASN A 249 11.93 0.64 20.84
C ASN A 249 12.30 -0.39 19.75
N ALA A 250 11.58 -0.46 18.63
CA ALA A 250 11.97 -1.26 17.47
C ALA A 250 11.63 -0.54 16.16
N MET A 251 12.11 0.69 16.02
CA MET A 251 12.75 1.00 14.75
C MET A 251 13.86 -0.07 14.59
N PRO A 252 13.97 -0.85 13.48
CA PRO A 252 15.35 -1.13 13.06
C PRO A 252 15.97 0.25 13.06
N SER A 253 17.06 0.47 13.81
CA SER A 253 17.74 1.74 13.72
C SER A 253 17.78 2.02 12.22
N GLN A 254 17.07 3.06 11.78
CA GLN A 254 17.62 3.83 10.68
C GLN A 254 19.06 3.96 11.14
N PRO A 255 20.08 3.52 10.38
CA PRO A 255 21.40 4.03 10.65
C PRO A 255 21.11 5.52 10.77
N ILE A 256 21.27 6.10 11.97
CA ILE A 256 21.30 7.54 12.12
C ILE A 256 22.19 7.93 10.96
N PRO A 257 21.68 8.61 9.91
CA PRO A 257 22.45 8.79 8.70
C PRO A 257 23.77 9.34 9.19
N ASN A 258 24.86 8.57 9.06
CA ASN A 258 26.12 8.91 9.70
C ASN A 258 26.33 10.38 9.29
N PRO A 259 26.56 11.32 10.21
CA PRO A 259 26.72 12.73 9.82
C PRO A 259 27.75 12.89 8.70
N GLU A 260 28.73 11.98 8.61
CA GLU A 260 29.62 11.86 7.46
C GLU A 260 28.94 11.41 6.17
N VAL A 261 28.04 10.43 6.19
CA VAL A 261 27.27 9.98 5.00
C VAL A 261 26.33 11.07 4.51
N VAL A 262 25.68 11.82 5.40
CA VAL A 262 24.84 12.98 5.02
C VAL A 262 25.72 14.09 4.43
N ALA A 263 26.84 14.40 5.08
CA ALA A 263 27.79 15.37 4.57
C ALA A 263 28.41 14.94 3.23
N LEU A 264 28.62 13.64 3.00
CA LEU A 264 29.11 13.10 1.75
C LEU A 264 28.05 13.17 0.65
N GLN A 265 26.78 12.90 0.96
CA GLN A 265 25.67 13.07 0.02
C GLN A 265 25.49 14.53 -0.38
N GLU A 266 25.60 15.45 0.57
CA GLU A 266 25.55 16.90 0.30
C GLU A 266 26.77 17.37 -0.51
N LYS A 267 27.96 16.85 -0.22
CA LYS A 267 29.16 17.09 -1.03
C LYS A 267 29.03 16.54 -2.45
N LEU A 268 28.46 15.35 -2.64
CA LEU A 268 28.20 14.78 -3.96
C LEU A 268 27.22 15.62 -4.76
N ALA A 269 26.10 16.04 -4.15
CA ALA A 269 25.13 16.93 -4.80
C ALA A 269 25.74 18.29 -5.18
N ASN A 270 26.63 18.82 -4.34
CA ASN A 270 27.36 20.05 -4.65
C ASN A 270 28.40 19.83 -5.75
N HIS A 271 29.10 18.69 -5.76
CA HIS A 271 30.07 18.35 -6.79
C HIS A 271 29.39 18.13 -8.15
N GLU A 272 28.24 17.48 -8.20
CA GLU A 272 27.42 17.32 -9.42
C GLU A 272 27.01 18.68 -10.01
N LYS A 273 26.62 19.64 -9.16
CA LYS A 273 26.34 21.01 -9.60
C LYS A 273 27.58 21.72 -10.14
N VAL A 274 28.74 21.54 -9.51
CA VAL A 274 30.01 22.11 -9.98
C VAL A 274 30.41 21.50 -11.33
N VAL A 275 30.27 20.18 -11.49
CA VAL A 275 30.54 19.49 -12.75
C VAL A 275 29.62 19.98 -13.86
N ALA A 276 28.31 20.08 -13.61
CA ALA A 276 27.37 20.62 -14.60
C ALA A 276 27.70 22.07 -15.01
N ASN A 277 28.11 22.91 -14.05
CA ASN A 277 28.55 24.27 -14.34
C ASN A 277 29.86 24.30 -15.15
N HIS A 278 30.79 23.39 -14.85
CA HIS A 278 32.06 23.29 -15.57
C HIS A 278 31.87 22.75 -16.98
N GLU A 279 30.99 21.77 -17.19
CA GLU A 279 30.59 21.27 -18.51
C GLU A 279 29.97 22.38 -19.36
N LYS A 280 29.09 23.21 -18.76
CA LYS A 280 28.53 24.38 -19.44
C LYS A 280 29.63 25.39 -19.83
N ALA A 281 30.55 25.70 -18.92
CA ALA A 281 31.66 26.61 -19.19
C ALA A 281 32.60 26.06 -20.30
N MET A 282 32.87 24.76 -20.30
CA MET A 282 33.65 24.09 -21.35
C MET A 282 32.94 24.16 -22.71
N ALA A 283 31.61 23.97 -22.73
CA ALA A 283 30.83 24.12 -23.95
C ALA A 283 30.85 25.57 -24.48
N ASP A 284 30.76 26.57 -23.60
CA ASP A 284 30.83 27.98 -23.98
C ASP A 284 32.23 28.36 -24.47
N GLN A 285 33.28 27.85 -23.83
CA GLN A 285 34.66 28.06 -24.30
C GLN A 285 34.91 27.38 -25.65
N ALA A 286 34.36 26.18 -25.88
CA ALA A 286 34.44 25.50 -27.18
C ALA A 286 33.78 26.33 -28.29
N LYS A 287 32.61 26.93 -28.02
CA LYS A 287 31.95 27.85 -28.96
C LYS A 287 32.81 29.08 -29.26
N MET A 288 33.44 29.67 -28.24
CA MET A 288 34.35 30.82 -28.42
C MET A 288 35.57 30.45 -29.28
N PHE A 289 36.18 29.29 -29.04
CA PHE A 289 37.29 28.81 -29.87
C PHE A 289 36.85 28.54 -31.31
N GLN A 290 35.68 27.95 -31.52
CA GLN A 290 35.13 27.74 -32.85
C GLN A 290 34.92 29.07 -33.59
N HIS A 291 34.38 30.08 -32.90
CA HIS A 291 34.20 31.43 -33.47
C HIS A 291 35.54 32.10 -33.80
N MET A 292 36.52 32.01 -32.90
CA MET A 292 37.87 32.55 -33.13
C MET A 292 38.55 31.87 -34.33
N LEU A 293 38.42 30.54 -34.45
CA LEU A 293 38.95 29.79 -35.58
C LEU A 293 38.29 30.23 -36.89
N MET A 294 36.96 30.42 -36.90
CA MET A 294 36.23 30.95 -38.06
C MET A 294 36.75 32.32 -38.50
N MET A 295 37.00 33.23 -37.54
CA MET A 295 37.55 34.57 -37.82
C MET A 295 38.98 34.52 -38.39
N VAL A 296 39.83 33.60 -37.93
CA VAL A 296 41.20 33.43 -38.43
C VAL A 296 41.19 32.84 -39.85
N VAL A 297 40.33 31.86 -40.11
CA VAL A 297 40.17 31.22 -41.43
C VAL A 297 39.69 32.24 -42.47
N MET A 298 38.66 33.04 -42.13
CA MET A 298 38.18 34.13 -42.97
C MET A 298 39.25 35.18 -43.27
N LYS A 299 40.05 35.58 -42.26
CA LYS A 299 41.15 36.55 -42.46
C LYS A 299 42.31 36.00 -43.30
N SER A 300 42.47 34.68 -43.37
CA SER A 300 43.53 34.02 -44.14
C SER A 300 43.13 33.74 -45.60
N GLY A 301 41.90 34.11 -46.01
CA GLY A 301 41.40 33.88 -47.36
C GLY A 301 41.06 32.42 -47.68
N ILE A 302 40.95 31.56 -46.66
CA ILE A 302 40.60 30.14 -46.79
C ILE A 302 39.08 30.02 -46.64
N ASP A 303 38.42 29.29 -47.54
CA ASP A 303 36.98 29.02 -47.44
C ASP A 303 36.69 28.13 -46.22
N PRO A 304 35.86 28.59 -45.25
CA PRO A 304 35.45 27.80 -44.09
C PRO A 304 34.82 26.45 -44.43
N ALA A 305 34.25 26.29 -45.63
CA ALA A 305 33.67 25.03 -46.11
C ALA A 305 34.72 23.93 -46.38
N CYS A 306 36.00 24.28 -46.49
CA CYS A 306 37.09 23.34 -46.70
C CYS A 306 37.65 22.72 -45.40
N ILE A 307 37.15 23.09 -44.21
CA ILE A 307 37.63 22.60 -42.91
C ILE A 307 36.59 21.63 -42.31
N PRO A 308 36.88 20.31 -42.26
CA PRO A 308 35.95 19.32 -41.71
C PRO A 308 35.60 19.60 -40.25
N GLY A 309 34.30 19.68 -39.94
CA GLY A 309 33.79 19.89 -38.57
C GLY A 309 33.56 21.34 -38.14
N LEU A 310 33.86 22.34 -39.00
CA LEU A 310 33.66 23.76 -38.66
C LEU A 310 32.21 24.24 -38.87
N VAL A 311 31.46 23.58 -39.76
CA VAL A 311 30.06 23.91 -40.09
C VAL A 311 29.15 22.82 -39.55
N SER A 312 28.46 23.10 -38.45
CA SER A 312 27.28 22.36 -38.01
C SER A 312 26.21 23.35 -37.57
N CYS A 313 25.01 23.12 -38.09
CA CYS A 313 23.92 24.05 -38.33
C CYS A 313 23.48 24.91 -37.13
N SER A 314 23.29 26.20 -37.42
CA SER A 314 22.51 27.17 -36.64
C SER A 314 21.06 26.69 -36.44
N GLY A 315 20.55 26.87 -35.22
CA GLY A 315 19.21 26.48 -34.81
C GLY A 315 18.08 27.36 -35.37
N ASN A 316 16.91 26.75 -35.53
CA ASN A 316 15.64 27.45 -35.58
C ASN A 316 15.17 27.67 -34.14
N GLU A 317 15.38 28.88 -33.62
CA GLU A 317 14.59 29.43 -32.52
C GLU A 317 13.62 30.43 -33.17
N GLU A 318 12.37 30.01 -33.40
CA GLU A 318 11.26 30.94 -33.66
C GLU A 318 10.75 31.42 -32.30
N ASP A 319 11.01 32.69 -32.02
CA ASP A 319 10.51 33.46 -30.89
C ASP A 319 9.14 34.06 -31.29
N ASP A 320 8.07 33.49 -30.74
CA ASP A 320 6.73 34.08 -30.77
C ASP A 320 6.67 35.19 -29.72
N THR A 321 6.65 36.47 -30.12
CA THR A 321 5.74 37.47 -29.51
C THR A 321 5.69 38.83 -30.26
N LEU A 322 4.46 39.15 -30.69
CA LEU A 322 3.74 40.44 -30.59
C LEU A 322 3.84 41.52 -31.70
N ALA A 323 2.64 41.79 -32.25
CA ALA A 323 1.95 43.10 -32.44
C ALA A 323 1.81 43.67 -33.86
N GLY A 324 0.60 44.18 -34.15
CA GLY A 324 0.18 44.98 -35.31
C GLY A 324 -1.08 44.39 -35.98
N GLU A 325 -2.29 44.82 -35.58
CA GLU A 325 -3.11 45.89 -36.23
C GLU A 325 -3.66 45.43 -37.60
N GLU A 326 -4.97 45.10 -37.66
CA GLU A 326 -6.04 45.92 -38.27
C GLU A 326 -5.89 46.09 -39.79
N ASP A 327 -6.73 45.40 -40.58
CA ASP A 327 -7.77 46.02 -41.41
C ASP A 327 -8.43 45.06 -42.42
N ASP A 328 -9.71 45.38 -42.68
CA ASP A 328 -10.53 45.16 -43.88
C ASP A 328 -11.17 43.79 -44.22
N GLU A 329 -12.46 43.69 -43.86
CA GLU A 329 -13.63 43.74 -44.76
C GLU A 329 -13.67 42.92 -46.10
N VAL A 330 -14.88 42.39 -46.36
CA VAL A 330 -15.51 41.99 -47.65
C VAL A 330 -15.58 40.48 -48.00
N GLY A 331 -16.83 39.96 -47.94
CA GLY A 331 -17.46 39.00 -48.87
C GLY A 331 -17.01 37.52 -48.77
N HIS A 332 -17.88 36.52 -48.73
CA HIS A 332 -19.25 36.37 -49.21
C HIS A 332 -19.98 35.30 -48.39
#